data_AF-A0A944ZKE9-F1
#
_entry.id   AF-A0A944ZKE9-F1
#
_cell.length_a   1.000
_cell.length_b   1.000
_cell.length_c   1.000
_cell.angle_alpha   90.00
_cell.angle_beta   90.00
_cell.angle_gamma   90.00
#
_symmetry.space_group_name_H-M   'P 1'
#
loop_
_entity.id
_entity.type
_entity.pdbx_description
1 polymer ?
#
loop_
_entity_poly.entity_id
_entity_poly.type
_entity_poly.pdbx_seq_one_letter_code
_entity_poly.pdbx_strand_id
1 'polypeptide(L)'
;MARKHIEFMDTSFRDGFQSVFGSRVATKDFLAPLEAAVDAGTTYFEAGGGARFQSLFFYCNESAFDMMDAFRKTVGPEANLQTLARGINVVALSQQPRDMIDLHAKMFKKHGITTIRNFDALNDLRNLKYSGECISNHGLHHQIVIAMMDLPPGCEGAHDAEYYLKTLRNILDSDVPFDSICFKDASGTANPRKVHETIKGARKMVPEGTILHMHTHDTAGAAVSQYMGAIEGGIDRIDLSMSPVSGGTGQPDILTMWHAIKGTNYTLDIDPDKIIKAEEVFAESFEDYFFPPESRMVSPLIPFSPMPGGALTSNTMMMRDTGTLHLFPQVIKEMSEVVRLGGFGTSVTPVSQFYFQQAYLNVTLGKWVKINPGYGNMVLGYFGRTPVEPDPEIIRLASEQLGKPIFKDDPLDVLEPGMPKAAEALKKNNLPETEENLFIASSCEAKGIDFLLGKAKSSIRKKTDEAEKEAPTSLKLAAPSVSGPRDYTITVDGRAYQVQVNAGGTAAVADNSEKTPVSAPIALQTSGIDIPAPTPGNIVRLEVEVGDTITKEQTLLVMEAMKMESEVKSPQAGVVQAIHVKAGNTVQTGDALLTLRG
;
A
#
# COMPACT_ATOMS: atom_id res chain seq x y z
N MET A 1 32.03 -33.25 -9.17
CA MET A 1 32.42 -32.03 -8.43
C MET A 1 31.30 -31.72 -7.44
N ALA A 2 31.62 -31.26 -6.23
CA ALA A 2 30.59 -30.83 -5.28
C ALA A 2 29.82 -29.64 -5.89
N ARG A 3 28.48 -29.65 -5.79
CA ARG A 3 27.64 -28.55 -6.29
C ARG A 3 27.74 -27.37 -5.34
N LYS A 4 27.77 -26.14 -5.85
CA LYS A 4 27.72 -24.93 -5.02
C LYS A 4 26.29 -24.74 -4.50
N HIS A 5 26.15 -24.62 -3.18
CA HIS A 5 24.87 -24.33 -2.55
C HIS A 5 24.47 -22.86 -2.81
N ILE A 6 23.19 -22.65 -3.14
CA ILE A 6 22.55 -21.35 -3.19
C ILE A 6 21.50 -21.35 -2.09
N GLU A 7 21.67 -20.46 -1.12
CA GLU A 7 20.70 -20.31 -0.03
C GLU A 7 19.40 -19.70 -0.60
N PHE A 8 18.26 -20.04 0.00
CA PHE A 8 17.03 -19.31 -0.26
C PHE A 8 16.44 -18.75 1.04
N MET A 9 15.79 -17.61 0.90
CA MET A 9 14.94 -17.01 1.93
C MET A 9 13.49 -17.25 1.54
N ASP A 10 12.71 -17.85 2.43
CA ASP A 10 11.28 -18.06 2.22
C ASP A 10 10.50 -16.77 2.51
N THR A 11 9.90 -16.20 1.46
CA THR A 11 9.11 -14.97 1.51
C THR A 11 7.60 -15.21 1.57
N SER A 12 7.13 -16.46 1.61
CA SER A 12 5.69 -16.77 1.62
C SER A 12 4.95 -16.08 2.75
N PHE A 13 5.59 -16.00 3.92
CA PHE A 13 5.00 -15.48 5.15
C PHE A 13 5.06 -13.95 5.30
N ARG A 14 5.58 -13.23 4.29
CA ARG A 14 5.62 -11.75 4.26
C ARG A 14 5.35 -11.20 2.87
N ASP A 15 6.30 -11.32 1.94
CA ASP A 15 6.17 -10.73 0.60
C ASP A 15 5.17 -11.49 -0.28
N GLY A 16 5.04 -12.81 -0.11
CA GLY A 16 3.97 -13.61 -0.73
C GLY A 16 2.59 -13.10 -0.30
N PHE A 17 2.35 -12.98 1.02
CA PHE A 17 1.12 -12.39 1.55
C PHE A 17 0.89 -10.95 1.07
N GLN A 18 1.94 -10.14 1.01
CA GLN A 18 1.85 -8.76 0.53
C GLN A 18 1.45 -8.70 -0.94
N SER A 19 2.01 -9.58 -1.75
CA SER A 19 1.81 -9.62 -3.20
C SER A 19 0.42 -10.13 -3.58
N VAL A 20 -0.08 -11.13 -2.86
CA VAL A 20 -1.35 -11.80 -3.20
C VAL A 20 -2.54 -11.24 -2.43
N PHE A 21 -2.39 -10.98 -1.13
CA PHE A 21 -3.50 -10.60 -0.25
C PHE A 21 -3.41 -9.15 0.23
N GLY A 22 -2.46 -8.36 -0.27
CA GLY A 22 -2.18 -7.02 0.28
C GLY A 22 -1.80 -7.06 1.76
N SER A 23 -1.11 -8.13 2.19
CA SER A 23 -0.68 -8.43 3.57
C SER A 23 -1.82 -8.70 4.57
N ARG A 24 -3.06 -8.90 4.11
CA ARG A 24 -4.23 -9.14 4.97
C ARG A 24 -4.39 -10.63 5.30
N VAL A 25 -3.45 -11.14 6.10
CA VAL A 25 -3.44 -12.54 6.56
C VAL A 25 -3.48 -12.58 8.08
N ALA A 26 -4.36 -13.40 8.67
CA ALA A 26 -4.40 -13.58 10.12
C ALA A 26 -3.21 -14.41 10.59
N THR A 27 -2.67 -14.09 11.77
CA THR A 27 -1.49 -14.77 12.31
C THR A 27 -1.72 -16.25 12.51
N LYS A 28 -2.87 -16.60 13.11
CA LYS A 28 -3.23 -18.00 13.37
C LYS A 28 -3.33 -18.87 12.11
N ASP A 29 -3.64 -18.27 10.95
CA ASP A 29 -3.92 -19.01 9.73
C ASP A 29 -2.63 -19.53 9.07
N PHE A 30 -1.46 -18.92 9.36
CA PHE A 30 -0.19 -19.35 8.74
C PHE A 30 0.75 -20.14 9.67
N LEU A 31 0.42 -20.31 10.96
CA LEU A 31 1.31 -21.01 11.90
C LEU A 31 1.53 -22.48 11.51
N ALA A 32 0.49 -23.21 11.09
CA ALA A 32 0.64 -24.59 10.65
C ALA A 32 1.46 -24.71 9.35
N PRO A 33 1.23 -23.88 8.30
CA PRO A 33 2.13 -23.82 7.16
C PRO A 33 3.58 -23.46 7.51
N LEU A 34 3.78 -22.59 8.51
CA LEU A 34 5.10 -22.20 8.99
C LEU A 34 5.83 -23.37 9.67
N GLU A 35 5.15 -24.14 10.51
CA GLU A 35 5.68 -25.39 11.09
C GLU A 35 6.08 -26.38 9.99
N ALA A 36 5.24 -26.54 8.98
CA ALA A 36 5.53 -27.44 7.85
C ALA A 36 6.77 -26.99 7.05
N ALA A 37 6.99 -25.67 6.88
CA ALA A 37 8.18 -25.14 6.24
C ALA A 37 9.46 -25.40 7.06
N VAL A 38 9.37 -25.31 8.40
CA VAL A 38 10.48 -25.67 9.31
C VAL A 38 10.80 -27.17 9.20
N ASP A 39 9.79 -28.03 9.21
CA ASP A 39 9.95 -29.48 9.06
C ASP A 39 10.55 -29.88 7.69
N ALA A 40 10.29 -29.04 6.66
CA ALA A 40 10.90 -29.15 5.34
C ALA A 40 12.37 -28.73 5.30
N GLY A 41 12.89 -28.10 6.36
CA GLY A 41 14.29 -27.70 6.51
C GLY A 41 14.56 -26.22 6.23
N THR A 42 13.54 -25.38 6.07
CA THR A 42 13.72 -23.95 5.87
C THR A 42 14.25 -23.29 7.14
N THR A 43 15.31 -22.47 7.01
CA THR A 43 15.98 -21.78 8.13
C THR A 43 16.04 -20.26 7.97
N TYR A 44 15.74 -19.75 6.77
CA TYR A 44 15.68 -18.32 6.48
C TYR A 44 14.24 -17.94 6.13
N PHE A 45 13.63 -17.09 6.94
CA PHE A 45 12.26 -16.63 6.75
C PHE A 45 12.18 -15.12 6.73
N GLU A 46 11.42 -14.58 5.79
CA GLU A 46 10.99 -13.20 5.87
C GLU A 46 9.70 -13.14 6.69
N ALA A 47 9.77 -12.54 7.87
CA ALA A 47 8.78 -12.70 8.93
C ALA A 47 7.98 -11.44 9.25
N GLY A 48 8.29 -10.30 8.61
CA GLY A 48 7.57 -9.05 8.90
C GLY A 48 8.16 -7.79 8.27
N GLY A 49 7.85 -6.64 8.85
CA GLY A 49 8.15 -5.35 8.25
C GLY A 49 7.30 -5.07 7.00
N GLY A 50 7.77 -4.21 6.11
CA GLY A 50 7.04 -3.82 4.91
C GLY A 50 5.61 -3.34 5.22
N ALA A 51 4.64 -3.70 4.38
CA ALA A 51 3.23 -3.43 4.66
C ALA A 51 2.64 -4.39 5.71
N ARG A 52 3.31 -5.49 6.03
CA ARG A 52 2.82 -6.50 6.97
C ARG A 52 2.70 -5.93 8.39
N PHE A 53 3.63 -5.06 8.80
CA PHE A 53 3.56 -4.39 10.10
C PHE A 53 2.25 -3.60 10.25
N GLN A 54 1.94 -2.72 9.30
CA GLN A 54 0.73 -1.90 9.32
C GLN A 54 -0.55 -2.70 9.12
N SER A 55 -0.51 -3.69 8.21
CA SER A 55 -1.69 -4.49 7.87
C SER A 55 -2.29 -5.21 9.07
N LEU A 56 -1.44 -5.66 10.00
CA LEU A 56 -1.89 -6.32 11.23
C LEU A 56 -2.81 -5.41 12.06
N PHE A 57 -2.39 -4.17 12.29
CA PHE A 57 -3.18 -3.19 13.02
C PHE A 57 -4.38 -2.68 12.21
N PHE A 58 -4.20 -2.43 10.91
CA PHE A 58 -5.20 -1.75 10.08
C PHE A 58 -6.32 -2.68 9.61
N TYR A 59 -5.99 -3.95 9.35
CA TYR A 59 -6.84 -4.84 8.58
C TYR A 59 -7.00 -6.22 9.19
N CYS A 60 -6.11 -6.66 10.09
CA CYS A 60 -6.26 -7.97 10.76
C CYS A 60 -6.77 -7.83 12.20
N ASN A 61 -6.71 -6.64 12.78
CA ASN A 61 -6.97 -6.40 14.20
C ASN A 61 -6.07 -7.26 15.12
N GLU A 62 -4.78 -7.29 14.79
CA GLU A 62 -3.75 -8.07 15.48
C GLU A 62 -2.52 -7.18 15.75
N SER A 63 -1.74 -7.51 16.79
CA SER A 63 -0.46 -6.84 17.06
C SER A 63 0.64 -7.41 16.16
N ALA A 64 1.42 -6.53 15.52
CA ALA A 64 2.60 -6.94 14.78
C ALA A 64 3.69 -7.55 15.67
N PHE A 65 3.77 -7.13 16.92
CA PHE A 65 4.74 -7.63 17.89
C PHE A 65 4.39 -9.04 18.37
N ASP A 66 3.12 -9.28 18.70
CA ASP A 66 2.64 -10.62 19.07
C ASP A 66 2.82 -11.62 17.91
N MET A 67 2.62 -11.16 16.67
CA MET A 67 2.88 -11.97 15.47
C MET A 67 4.36 -12.33 15.34
N MET A 68 5.28 -11.39 15.55
CA MET A 68 6.72 -11.69 15.53
C MET A 68 7.12 -12.68 16.62
N ASP A 69 6.58 -12.53 17.83
CA ASP A 69 6.83 -13.45 18.95
C ASP A 69 6.29 -14.85 18.66
N ALA A 70 5.09 -14.96 18.07
CA ALA A 70 4.52 -16.22 17.63
C ALA A 70 5.37 -16.86 16.52
N PHE A 71 5.82 -16.08 15.53
CA PHE A 71 6.69 -16.55 14.46
C PHE A 71 7.99 -17.11 15.02
N ARG A 72 8.70 -16.36 15.87
CA ARG A 72 9.94 -16.78 16.52
C ARG A 72 9.75 -18.03 17.35
N LYS A 73 8.67 -18.11 18.12
CA LYS A 73 8.34 -19.32 18.90
C LYS A 73 8.17 -20.55 18.01
N THR A 74 7.51 -20.39 16.86
CA THR A 74 7.26 -21.48 15.92
C THR A 74 8.53 -21.96 15.22
N VAL A 75 9.38 -21.06 14.73
CA VAL A 75 10.58 -21.45 13.97
C VAL A 75 11.80 -21.79 14.82
N GLY A 76 11.75 -21.47 16.12
CA GLY A 76 12.87 -21.66 17.05
C GLY A 76 13.95 -20.57 16.97
N PRO A 77 14.96 -20.63 17.84
CA PRO A 77 15.95 -19.55 18.02
C PRO A 77 16.99 -19.44 16.89
N GLU A 78 17.29 -20.55 16.21
CA GLU A 78 18.37 -20.61 15.22
C GLU A 78 17.96 -20.06 13.84
N ALA A 79 16.65 -20.00 13.55
CA ALA A 79 16.17 -19.49 12.28
C ALA A 79 16.51 -18.00 12.11
N ASN A 80 16.95 -17.61 10.92
CA ASN A 80 17.12 -16.21 10.59
C ASN A 80 15.77 -15.60 10.23
N LEU A 81 15.30 -14.66 11.05
CA LEU A 81 14.10 -13.89 10.78
C LEU A 81 14.48 -12.55 10.19
N GLN A 82 14.09 -12.32 8.93
CA GLN A 82 14.31 -11.08 8.23
C GLN A 82 13.04 -10.23 8.17
N THR A 83 13.18 -8.92 8.33
CA THR A 83 12.11 -7.96 8.04
C THR A 83 12.55 -6.94 7.00
N LEU A 84 11.57 -6.29 6.36
CA LEU A 84 11.82 -5.21 5.39
C LEU A 84 11.59 -3.84 6.04
N ALA A 85 12.59 -2.95 5.97
CA ALA A 85 12.53 -1.56 6.40
C ALA A 85 12.88 -0.59 5.26
N ARG A 86 12.33 0.63 5.34
CA ARG A 86 12.41 1.67 4.31
C ARG A 86 13.25 2.86 4.77
N GLY A 87 14.55 2.70 4.96
CA GLY A 87 15.44 3.81 5.34
C GLY A 87 14.86 4.64 6.49
N ILE A 88 14.68 5.94 6.26
CA ILE A 88 14.10 6.89 7.23
C ILE A 88 12.59 6.70 7.50
N ASN A 89 11.86 5.96 6.68
CA ASN A 89 10.45 5.63 6.95
C ASN A 89 10.30 4.36 7.79
N VAL A 90 11.35 3.54 7.93
CA VAL A 90 11.31 2.22 8.59
C VAL A 90 10.10 1.38 8.11
N VAL A 91 9.15 1.11 8.99
CA VAL A 91 7.89 0.42 8.67
C VAL A 91 6.68 1.35 8.60
N ALA A 92 6.83 2.67 8.69
CA ALA A 92 5.76 3.67 8.62
C ALA A 92 5.45 4.14 7.18
N LEU A 93 4.31 4.82 6.97
CA LEU A 93 3.93 5.37 5.66
C LEU A 93 4.63 6.69 5.33
N SER A 94 5.13 7.38 6.34
CA SER A 94 5.84 8.65 6.28
C SER A 94 7.24 8.53 6.91
N GLN A 95 8.08 9.51 6.66
CA GLN A 95 9.41 9.60 7.29
C GLN A 95 9.26 9.67 8.81
N GLN A 96 10.11 8.95 9.52
CA GLN A 96 10.08 8.88 10.97
C GLN A 96 11.22 9.70 11.56
N PRO A 97 10.99 10.41 12.68
CA PRO A 97 12.06 11.11 13.39
C PRO A 97 13.10 10.14 13.96
N ARG A 98 14.28 10.66 14.31
CA ARG A 98 15.45 9.89 14.74
C ARG A 98 15.19 8.96 15.94
N ASP A 99 14.43 9.43 16.92
CA ASP A 99 14.07 8.65 18.11
C ASP A 99 13.14 7.47 17.77
N MET A 100 12.27 7.62 16.77
CA MET A 100 11.39 6.55 16.28
C MET A 100 12.12 5.54 15.40
N ILE A 101 13.09 5.97 14.60
CA ILE A 101 13.95 5.05 13.82
C ILE A 101 14.79 4.18 14.76
N ASP A 102 15.33 4.75 15.84
CA ASP A 102 16.06 3.96 16.85
C ASP A 102 15.13 2.97 17.57
N LEU A 103 13.94 3.44 17.98
CA LEU A 103 12.94 2.61 18.64
C LEU A 103 12.50 1.42 17.77
N HIS A 104 12.40 1.60 16.45
CA HIS A 104 12.13 0.51 15.51
C HIS A 104 13.14 -0.63 15.63
N ALA A 105 14.44 -0.33 15.54
CA ALA A 105 15.50 -1.33 15.63
C ALA A 105 15.49 -2.03 17.01
N LYS A 106 15.33 -1.24 18.08
CA LYS A 106 15.20 -1.77 19.45
C LYS A 106 14.03 -2.76 19.59
N MET A 107 12.85 -2.38 19.11
CA MET A 107 11.64 -3.21 19.21
C MET A 107 11.78 -4.48 18.36
N PHE A 108 12.29 -4.38 17.14
CA PHE A 108 12.44 -5.55 16.28
C PHE A 108 13.46 -6.54 16.85
N LYS A 109 14.55 -6.05 17.47
CA LYS A 109 15.47 -6.90 18.23
C LYS A 109 14.78 -7.59 19.40
N LYS A 110 14.00 -6.84 20.19
CA LYS A 110 13.25 -7.37 21.35
C LYS A 110 12.32 -8.51 20.94
N HIS A 111 11.63 -8.38 19.80
CA HIS A 111 10.69 -9.38 19.26
C HIS A 111 11.36 -10.43 18.35
N GLY A 112 12.65 -10.67 18.55
CA GLY A 112 13.34 -11.82 17.99
C GLY A 112 13.70 -11.73 16.50
N ILE A 113 13.68 -10.54 15.89
CA ILE A 113 14.18 -10.37 14.52
C ILE A 113 15.71 -10.53 14.51
N THR A 114 16.23 -11.14 13.44
CA THR A 114 17.66 -11.37 13.24
C THR A 114 18.25 -10.34 12.28
N THR A 115 17.58 -10.11 11.16
CA THR A 115 18.07 -9.30 10.04
C THR A 115 17.05 -8.24 9.66
N ILE A 116 17.51 -7.01 9.40
CA ILE A 116 16.68 -5.97 8.78
C ILE A 116 17.24 -5.67 7.40
N ARG A 117 16.46 -6.02 6.37
CA ARG A 117 16.68 -5.62 4.99
C ARG A 117 16.20 -4.19 4.82
N ASN A 118 17.13 -3.27 4.59
CA ASN A 118 16.89 -1.84 4.63
C ASN A 118 17.14 -1.20 3.26
N PHE A 119 16.11 -0.57 2.70
CA PHE A 119 16.18 0.04 1.37
C PHE A 119 15.69 1.48 1.36
N ASP A 120 16.18 2.23 0.37
CA ASP A 120 15.64 3.52 0.00
C ASP A 120 15.14 3.44 -1.45
N ALA A 121 13.94 3.95 -1.72
CA ALA A 121 13.34 3.85 -3.04
C ALA A 121 14.08 4.70 -4.09
N LEU A 122 14.82 5.72 -3.67
CA LEU A 122 15.60 6.59 -4.55
C LEU A 122 17.07 6.16 -4.65
N ASN A 123 17.47 5.09 -3.94
CA ASN A 123 18.86 4.72 -3.70
C ASN A 123 19.71 5.88 -3.13
N ASP A 124 19.09 6.78 -2.36
CA ASP A 124 19.78 7.86 -1.66
C ASP A 124 20.40 7.32 -0.36
N LEU A 125 21.71 7.11 -0.36
CA LEU A 125 22.46 6.54 0.76
C LEU A 125 22.28 7.35 2.07
N ARG A 126 21.97 8.65 1.98
CA ARG A 126 21.72 9.50 3.16
C ARG A 126 20.53 8.97 3.97
N ASN A 127 19.50 8.48 3.30
CA ASN A 127 18.30 7.91 3.92
C ASN A 127 18.54 6.54 4.57
N LEU A 128 19.69 5.89 4.30
CA LEU A 128 20.05 4.58 4.84
C LEU A 128 21.05 4.67 6.00
N LYS A 129 21.77 5.79 6.12
CA LYS A 129 22.87 5.92 7.09
C LYS A 129 22.39 5.74 8.52
N TYR A 130 21.48 6.59 8.98
CA TYR A 130 21.05 6.59 10.38
C TYR A 130 20.26 5.33 10.76
N SER A 131 19.39 4.84 9.86
CA SER A 131 18.66 3.58 10.09
C SER A 131 19.61 2.38 10.13
N GLY A 132 20.62 2.33 9.26
CA GLY A 132 21.67 1.31 9.28
C GLY A 132 22.47 1.31 10.59
N GLU A 133 22.89 2.49 11.07
CA GLU A 133 23.56 2.66 12.37
C GLU A 133 22.69 2.13 13.52
N CYS A 134 21.41 2.50 13.59
CA CYS A 134 20.48 1.99 14.60
C CYS A 134 20.34 0.46 14.56
N ILE A 135 20.21 -0.14 13.37
CA ILE A 135 20.10 -1.60 13.21
C ILE A 135 21.32 -2.29 13.81
N SER A 136 22.52 -1.84 13.43
CA SER A 136 23.77 -2.42 13.95
C SER A 136 23.95 -2.17 15.45
N ASN A 137 23.61 -0.99 15.96
CA ASN A 137 23.73 -0.64 17.39
C ASN A 137 22.87 -1.53 18.30
N HIS A 138 21.70 -1.96 17.83
CA HIS A 138 20.84 -2.90 18.57
C HIS A 138 21.19 -4.38 18.31
N GLY A 139 22.32 -4.65 17.64
CA GLY A 139 22.84 -6.00 17.43
C GLY A 139 21.99 -6.85 16.47
N LEU A 140 21.35 -6.21 15.49
CA LEU A 140 20.70 -6.85 14.35
C LEU A 140 21.67 -6.86 13.16
N HIS A 141 21.50 -7.83 12.26
CA HIS A 141 22.21 -7.79 10.98
C HIS A 141 21.55 -6.78 10.04
N HIS A 142 22.33 -5.82 9.55
CA HIS A 142 21.87 -4.87 8.55
C HIS A 142 22.16 -5.40 7.14
N GLN A 143 21.10 -5.70 6.40
CA GLN A 143 21.22 -5.99 4.97
C GLN A 143 20.87 -4.73 4.18
N ILE A 144 21.90 -4.07 3.66
CA ILE A 144 21.72 -2.85 2.87
C ILE A 144 21.26 -3.20 1.45
N VAL A 145 20.33 -2.43 0.90
CA VAL A 145 19.69 -2.73 -0.38
C VAL A 145 20.09 -1.73 -1.47
N ILE A 146 20.39 -2.27 -2.65
CA ILE A 146 20.40 -1.55 -3.93
C ILE A 146 19.09 -1.90 -4.63
N ALA A 147 18.15 -0.95 -4.65
CA ALA A 147 16.86 -1.13 -5.30
C ALA A 147 17.03 -1.11 -6.82
N MET A 148 16.41 -2.07 -7.51
CA MET A 148 16.52 -2.30 -8.95
C MET A 148 15.15 -2.23 -9.63
N MET A 149 15.17 -1.86 -10.90
CA MET A 149 14.09 -2.04 -11.87
C MET A 149 14.66 -1.88 -13.29
N ASP A 150 13.85 -2.13 -14.31
CA ASP A 150 14.10 -1.58 -15.64
C ASP A 150 13.22 -0.34 -15.86
N LEU A 151 13.75 0.61 -16.62
CA LEU A 151 13.00 1.78 -17.03
C LEU A 151 12.02 1.45 -18.17
N PRO A 152 10.89 2.18 -18.27
CA PRO A 152 10.03 2.09 -19.43
C PRO A 152 10.80 2.33 -20.74
N PRO A 153 10.37 1.73 -21.86
CA PRO A 153 11.03 1.94 -23.16
C PRO A 153 11.25 3.41 -23.51
N GLY A 154 12.43 3.71 -24.04
CA GLY A 154 12.85 5.06 -24.43
C GLY A 154 13.33 5.95 -23.27
N CYS A 155 13.52 5.39 -22.07
CA CYS A 155 14.14 6.09 -20.94
C CYS A 155 15.58 5.62 -20.73
N GLU A 156 16.48 6.55 -20.43
CA GLU A 156 17.92 6.31 -20.20
C GLU A 156 18.46 7.22 -19.09
N GLY A 157 19.64 6.91 -18.55
CA GLY A 157 20.33 7.75 -17.56
C GLY A 157 20.38 7.19 -16.13
N ALA A 158 19.62 6.13 -15.84
CA ALA A 158 19.69 5.40 -14.58
C ALA A 158 19.33 3.92 -14.79
N HIS A 159 19.49 3.11 -13.74
CA HIS A 159 19.07 1.70 -13.71
C HIS A 159 19.73 0.79 -14.75
N ASP A 160 20.91 1.11 -15.26
CA ASP A 160 21.79 0.16 -15.96
C ASP A 160 22.77 -0.50 -14.97
N ALA A 161 23.60 -1.43 -15.47
CA ALA A 161 24.57 -2.11 -14.62
C ALA A 161 25.61 -1.14 -14.02
N GLU A 162 26.03 -0.12 -14.78
CA GLU A 162 27.00 0.88 -14.31
C GLU A 162 26.44 1.70 -13.15
N TYR A 163 25.18 2.13 -13.23
CA TYR A 163 24.45 2.82 -12.17
C TYR A 163 24.43 2.00 -10.87
N TYR A 164 24.10 0.71 -10.94
CA TYR A 164 24.07 -0.15 -9.75
C TYR A 164 25.46 -0.40 -9.17
N LEU A 165 26.48 -0.57 -10.01
CA LEU A 165 27.86 -0.72 -9.56
C LEU A 165 28.41 0.58 -8.94
N LYS A 166 28.01 1.75 -9.46
CA LYS A 166 28.31 3.04 -8.85
C LYS A 166 27.62 3.19 -7.48
N THR A 167 26.36 2.77 -7.38
CA THR A 167 25.62 2.77 -6.11
C THR A 167 26.30 1.87 -5.07
N LEU A 168 26.73 0.68 -5.49
CA LEU A 168 27.53 -0.22 -4.64
C LEU A 168 28.85 0.42 -4.21
N ARG A 169 29.57 1.07 -5.13
CA ARG A 169 30.81 1.78 -4.79
C ARG A 169 30.58 2.85 -3.73
N ASN A 170 29.52 3.65 -3.86
CA ASN A 170 29.18 4.66 -2.87
C ASN A 170 28.88 4.05 -1.49
N ILE A 171 28.26 2.87 -1.44
CA ILE A 171 28.03 2.13 -0.19
C ILE A 171 29.36 1.69 0.42
N LEU A 172 30.24 1.07 -0.39
CA LEU A 172 31.55 0.57 0.05
C LEU A 172 32.50 1.69 0.51
N ASP A 173 32.39 2.87 -0.10
CA ASP A 173 33.17 4.07 0.25
C ASP A 173 32.57 4.84 1.44
N SER A 174 31.43 4.39 1.98
CA SER A 174 30.75 5.03 3.12
C SER A 174 31.02 4.33 4.44
N ASP A 175 30.71 5.02 5.53
CA ASP A 175 30.79 4.47 6.89
C ASP A 175 29.50 3.78 7.36
N VAL A 176 28.54 3.53 6.46
CA VAL A 176 27.28 2.86 6.85
C VAL A 176 27.60 1.41 7.20
N PRO A 177 27.36 0.95 8.44
CA PRO A 177 27.63 -0.43 8.81
C PRO A 177 26.65 -1.36 8.09
N PHE A 178 27.10 -2.48 7.52
CA PHE A 178 26.24 -3.52 6.95
C PHE A 178 26.90 -4.89 7.01
N ASP A 179 26.08 -5.94 7.03
CA ASP A 179 26.51 -7.35 7.10
C ASP A 179 26.36 -8.08 5.77
N SER A 180 25.40 -7.65 4.93
CA SER A 180 25.13 -8.23 3.62
C SER A 180 24.51 -7.21 2.67
N ILE A 181 24.53 -7.50 1.37
CA ILE A 181 24.01 -6.60 0.33
C ILE A 181 22.90 -7.32 -0.44
N CYS A 182 21.77 -6.64 -0.60
CA CYS A 182 20.65 -7.14 -1.40
C CYS A 182 20.42 -6.28 -2.64
N PHE A 183 20.20 -6.95 -3.77
CA PHE A 183 19.76 -6.37 -5.03
C PHE A 183 18.27 -6.64 -5.17
N LYS A 184 17.43 -5.60 -5.12
CA LYS A 184 15.97 -5.76 -4.98
C LYS A 184 15.19 -5.23 -6.18
N ASP A 185 14.75 -6.12 -7.07
CA ASP A 185 13.81 -5.82 -8.16
C ASP A 185 12.36 -6.01 -7.71
N ALA A 186 11.77 -4.98 -7.11
CA ALA A 186 10.42 -5.07 -6.54
C ALA A 186 9.30 -5.21 -7.60
N SER A 187 9.57 -4.86 -8.86
CA SER A 187 8.62 -4.94 -9.97
C SER A 187 8.83 -6.15 -10.88
N GLY A 188 9.91 -6.92 -10.69
CA GLY A 188 10.22 -8.06 -11.55
C GLY A 188 10.63 -7.66 -12.97
N THR A 189 11.04 -6.41 -13.16
CA THR A 189 11.23 -5.81 -14.49
C THR A 189 12.66 -5.90 -15.00
N ALA A 190 13.64 -6.07 -14.13
CA ALA A 190 15.06 -5.94 -14.49
C ALA A 190 15.46 -6.94 -15.56
N ASN A 191 16.16 -6.50 -16.61
CA ASN A 191 16.60 -7.43 -17.64
C ASN A 191 17.53 -8.52 -17.07
N PRO A 192 17.34 -9.82 -17.39
CA PRO A 192 18.20 -10.89 -16.87
C PRO A 192 19.70 -10.69 -17.15
N ARG A 193 20.07 -10.14 -18.31
CA ARG A 193 21.48 -9.82 -18.62
C ARG A 193 22.03 -8.72 -17.75
N LYS A 194 21.23 -7.69 -17.49
CA LYS A 194 21.60 -6.60 -16.59
C LYS A 194 21.79 -7.10 -15.15
N VAL A 195 20.93 -8.01 -14.69
CA VAL A 195 21.10 -8.68 -13.39
C VAL A 195 22.44 -9.43 -13.38
N HIS A 196 22.71 -10.28 -14.37
CA HIS A 196 23.99 -11.01 -14.44
C HIS A 196 25.21 -10.08 -14.40
N GLU A 197 25.23 -9.04 -15.24
CA GLU A 197 26.33 -8.08 -15.33
C GLU A 197 26.53 -7.33 -14.01
N THR A 198 25.45 -6.89 -13.38
CA THR A 198 25.47 -6.20 -12.09
C THR A 198 26.02 -7.09 -10.99
N ILE A 199 25.49 -8.31 -10.83
CA ILE A 199 25.94 -9.23 -9.78
C ILE A 199 27.39 -9.67 -9.99
N LYS A 200 27.78 -9.95 -11.24
CA LYS A 200 29.17 -10.30 -11.58
C LYS A 200 30.14 -9.16 -11.32
N GLY A 201 29.74 -7.93 -11.58
CA GLY A 201 30.53 -6.74 -11.23
C GLY A 201 30.62 -6.56 -9.71
N ALA A 202 29.49 -6.68 -9.01
CA ALA A 202 29.41 -6.53 -7.57
C ALA A 202 30.29 -7.54 -6.83
N ARG A 203 30.27 -8.80 -7.25
CA ARG A 203 31.09 -9.86 -6.68
C ARG A 203 32.60 -9.57 -6.75
N LYS A 204 33.06 -8.81 -7.75
CA LYS A 204 34.46 -8.40 -7.88
C LYS A 204 34.83 -7.21 -6.98
N MET A 205 33.83 -6.45 -6.53
CA MET A 205 34.03 -5.24 -5.73
C MET A 205 33.99 -5.50 -4.23
N VAL A 206 33.14 -6.44 -3.80
CA VAL A 206 32.96 -6.75 -2.38
C VAL A 206 34.06 -7.67 -1.86
N PRO A 207 34.41 -7.60 -0.56
CA PRO A 207 35.30 -8.56 0.07
C PRO A 207 34.82 -10.02 -0.10
N GLU A 208 35.79 -10.95 -0.07
CA GLU A 208 35.47 -12.37 -0.04
C GLU A 208 34.62 -12.71 1.19
N GLY A 209 33.59 -13.52 1.00
CA GLY A 209 32.65 -13.89 2.06
C GLY A 209 31.49 -12.92 2.27
N THR A 210 31.48 -11.74 1.65
CA THR A 210 30.30 -10.86 1.69
C THR A 210 29.09 -11.52 1.02
N ILE A 211 28.00 -11.68 1.77
CA ILE A 211 26.76 -12.26 1.24
C ILE A 211 26.09 -11.28 0.27
N LEU A 212 25.91 -11.73 -0.97
CA LEU A 212 25.07 -11.05 -1.97
C LEU A 212 23.75 -11.79 -2.12
N HIS A 213 22.65 -11.04 -2.03
CA HIS A 213 21.28 -11.56 -2.06
C HIS A 213 20.48 -10.92 -3.21
N MET A 214 19.86 -11.71 -4.08
CA MET A 214 18.93 -11.21 -5.10
C MET A 214 17.47 -11.41 -4.67
N HIS A 215 16.67 -10.35 -4.80
CA HIS A 215 15.22 -10.39 -4.66
C HIS A 215 14.58 -9.96 -5.98
N THR A 216 13.60 -10.72 -6.47
CA THR A 216 12.74 -10.30 -7.58
C THR A 216 11.31 -10.83 -7.47
N HIS A 217 10.41 -10.33 -8.31
CA HIS A 217 9.03 -10.80 -8.45
C HIS A 217 8.80 -11.38 -9.85
N ASP A 218 7.93 -12.38 -9.97
CA ASP A 218 7.66 -13.08 -11.24
C ASP A 218 6.59 -12.39 -12.11
N THR A 219 6.30 -11.12 -11.84
CA THR A 219 5.13 -10.43 -12.44
C THR A 219 5.29 -10.22 -13.93
N ALA A 220 6.52 -9.98 -14.40
CA ALA A 220 6.84 -9.91 -15.82
C ALA A 220 7.15 -11.28 -16.45
N GLY A 221 7.17 -12.36 -15.66
CA GLY A 221 7.51 -13.72 -16.13
C GLY A 221 8.99 -13.91 -16.48
N ALA A 222 9.88 -13.08 -15.93
CA ALA A 222 11.31 -13.12 -16.19
C ALA A 222 12.16 -13.55 -14.98
N ALA A 223 11.54 -13.78 -13.82
CA ALA A 223 12.26 -13.88 -12.56
C ALA A 223 13.15 -15.10 -12.43
N VAL A 224 12.72 -16.26 -12.93
CA VAL A 224 13.59 -17.46 -12.99
C VAL A 224 14.85 -17.17 -13.80
N SER A 225 14.73 -16.47 -14.94
CA SER A 225 15.88 -16.08 -15.76
C SER A 225 16.77 -15.06 -15.07
N GLN A 226 16.20 -14.10 -14.34
CA GLN A 226 16.95 -13.15 -13.51
C GLN A 226 17.74 -13.87 -12.41
N TYR A 227 17.13 -14.83 -11.71
CA TYR A 227 17.83 -15.63 -10.70
C TYR A 227 18.93 -16.51 -11.29
N MET A 228 18.71 -17.14 -12.44
CA MET A 228 19.78 -17.86 -13.15
C MET A 228 20.94 -16.91 -13.50
N GLY A 229 20.63 -15.71 -14.01
CA GLY A 229 21.64 -14.68 -14.29
C GLY A 229 22.40 -14.26 -13.03
N ALA A 230 21.73 -14.06 -11.90
CA ALA A 230 22.35 -13.73 -10.62
C ALA A 230 23.24 -14.87 -10.09
N ILE A 231 22.76 -16.12 -10.15
CA ILE A 231 23.51 -17.32 -9.75
C ILE A 231 24.80 -17.44 -10.54
N GLU A 232 24.72 -17.32 -11.87
CA GLU A 232 25.90 -17.33 -12.74
C GLU A 232 26.82 -16.12 -12.53
N GLY A 233 26.26 -15.00 -12.06
CA GLY A 233 27.00 -13.81 -11.64
C GLY A 233 27.70 -13.97 -10.28
N GLY A 234 27.38 -15.03 -9.52
CA GLY A 234 27.97 -15.30 -8.21
C GLY A 234 27.17 -14.76 -7.03
N ILE A 235 25.83 -14.75 -7.10
CA ILE A 235 24.95 -14.55 -5.94
C ILE A 235 25.14 -15.69 -4.93
N ASP A 236 24.81 -15.43 -3.66
CA ASP A 236 24.84 -16.46 -2.60
C ASP A 236 23.42 -16.86 -2.17
N ARG A 237 22.49 -15.90 -2.15
CA ARG A 237 21.11 -16.11 -1.70
C ARG A 237 20.08 -15.52 -2.68
N ILE A 238 18.93 -16.17 -2.78
CA ILE A 238 17.76 -15.70 -3.54
C ILE A 238 16.48 -15.77 -2.69
N ASP A 239 15.50 -14.92 -2.98
CA ASP A 239 14.19 -15.00 -2.33
C ASP A 239 13.23 -15.90 -3.13
N LEU A 240 12.59 -16.86 -2.47
CA LEU A 240 11.63 -17.78 -3.07
C LEU A 240 10.35 -17.83 -2.23
N SER A 241 9.24 -18.26 -2.83
CA SER A 241 7.98 -18.46 -2.11
C SER A 241 7.40 -19.83 -2.45
N MET A 242 6.61 -20.39 -1.55
CA MET A 242 5.72 -21.52 -1.79
C MET A 242 4.43 -21.10 -2.51
N SER A 243 3.88 -22.03 -3.29
CA SER A 243 2.50 -22.00 -3.77
C SER A 243 1.50 -22.01 -2.59
N PRO A 244 0.35 -21.29 -2.65
CA PRO A 244 -0.23 -20.57 -3.78
C PRO A 244 0.09 -19.06 -3.80
N VAL A 245 1.13 -18.62 -3.09
CA VAL A 245 1.55 -17.21 -3.05
C VAL A 245 2.87 -16.94 -3.80
N SER A 246 3.37 -17.95 -4.51
CA SER A 246 4.44 -17.87 -5.51
C SER A 246 3.90 -17.61 -6.92
N GLY A 247 4.79 -17.18 -7.83
CA GLY A 247 4.46 -16.82 -9.20
C GLY A 247 3.59 -15.56 -9.30
N GLY A 248 3.33 -15.10 -10.53
CA GLY A 248 2.52 -13.90 -10.77
C GLY A 248 3.08 -12.69 -10.02
N THR A 249 2.31 -12.11 -9.09
CA THR A 249 2.80 -10.97 -8.31
C THR A 249 3.81 -11.34 -7.22
N GLY A 250 3.97 -12.61 -6.86
CA GLY A 250 4.92 -13.10 -5.86
C GLY A 250 6.32 -13.40 -6.40
N GLN A 251 7.16 -14.01 -5.56
CA GLN A 251 8.47 -14.54 -5.95
C GLN A 251 8.32 -15.83 -6.77
N PRO A 252 9.34 -16.23 -7.55
CA PRO A 252 9.45 -17.59 -8.08
C PRO A 252 9.28 -18.65 -7.01
N ASP A 253 8.69 -19.76 -7.44
CA ASP A 253 8.39 -20.88 -6.57
C ASP A 253 9.64 -21.68 -6.16
N ILE A 254 9.68 -22.21 -4.92
CA ILE A 254 10.82 -23.01 -4.42
C ILE A 254 11.09 -24.23 -5.32
N LEU A 255 10.04 -25.00 -5.63
CA LEU A 255 10.15 -26.20 -6.47
C LEU A 255 10.46 -25.84 -7.93
N THR A 256 9.95 -24.71 -8.41
CA THR A 256 10.28 -24.20 -9.75
C THR A 256 11.76 -23.85 -9.85
N MET A 257 12.31 -23.14 -8.87
CA MET A 257 13.73 -22.79 -8.91
C MET A 257 14.63 -24.02 -8.71
N TRP A 258 14.25 -24.93 -7.81
CA TRP A 258 14.91 -26.24 -7.69
C TRP A 258 14.93 -27.02 -9.01
N HIS A 259 13.84 -26.97 -9.77
CA HIS A 259 13.78 -27.56 -11.10
C HIS A 259 14.71 -26.83 -12.09
N ALA A 260 14.69 -25.50 -12.11
CA ALA A 260 15.45 -24.68 -13.04
C ALA A 260 16.98 -24.88 -12.93
N ILE A 261 17.49 -25.14 -11.73
CA ILE A 261 18.94 -25.35 -11.52
C ILE A 261 19.41 -26.78 -11.82
N LYS A 262 18.52 -27.71 -12.17
CA LYS A 262 18.91 -29.10 -12.50
C LYS A 262 19.88 -29.11 -13.69
N GLY A 263 20.88 -29.98 -13.61
CA GLY A 263 21.93 -30.09 -14.65
C GLY A 263 23.01 -29.01 -14.58
N THR A 264 22.89 -28.04 -13.67
CA THR A 264 23.94 -27.05 -13.40
C THR A 264 24.89 -27.51 -12.28
N ASN A 265 25.89 -26.68 -11.98
CA ASN A 265 26.80 -26.90 -10.85
C ASN A 265 26.25 -26.37 -9.52
N TYR A 266 24.97 -25.97 -9.45
CA TYR A 266 24.34 -25.37 -8.28
C TYR A 266 23.28 -26.28 -7.66
N THR A 267 22.95 -26.05 -6.40
CA THR A 267 21.86 -26.75 -5.69
C THR A 267 21.22 -25.86 -4.63
N LEU A 268 19.91 -25.99 -4.40
CA LEU A 268 19.23 -25.43 -3.22
C LEU A 268 19.36 -26.35 -1.99
N ASP A 269 19.85 -27.59 -2.17
CA ASP A 269 19.99 -28.60 -1.10
C ASP A 269 18.69 -28.83 -0.30
N ILE A 270 17.59 -29.08 -1.02
CA ILE A 270 16.26 -29.32 -0.44
C ILE A 270 15.77 -30.75 -0.71
N ASP A 271 14.86 -31.22 0.14
CA ASP A 271 14.00 -32.37 -0.11
C ASP A 271 12.70 -31.90 -0.79
N PRO A 272 12.50 -32.15 -2.10
CA PRO A 272 11.33 -31.66 -2.82
C PRO A 272 10.02 -32.26 -2.29
N ASP A 273 10.01 -33.48 -1.76
CA ASP A 273 8.78 -34.12 -1.27
C ASP A 273 8.29 -33.45 0.02
N LYS A 274 9.22 -32.99 0.86
CA LYS A 274 8.88 -32.20 2.04
C LYS A 274 8.36 -30.81 1.69
N ILE A 275 8.95 -30.17 0.68
CA ILE A 275 8.45 -28.86 0.21
C ILE A 275 7.05 -29.01 -0.36
N ILE A 276 6.79 -30.03 -1.20
CA ILE A 276 5.44 -30.35 -1.69
C ILE A 276 4.47 -30.48 -0.50
N LYS A 277 4.88 -31.18 0.56
CA LYS A 277 4.02 -31.33 1.74
C LYS A 277 3.74 -30.00 2.45
N ALA A 278 4.74 -29.12 2.56
CA ALA A 278 4.56 -27.79 3.12
C ALA A 278 3.60 -26.94 2.26
N GLU A 279 3.71 -27.00 0.94
CA GLU A 279 2.79 -26.30 0.02
C GLU A 279 1.35 -26.81 0.10
N GLU A 280 1.14 -28.11 0.30
CA GLU A 280 -0.20 -28.68 0.54
C GLU A 280 -0.84 -28.06 1.78
N VAL A 281 -0.13 -28.06 2.92
CA VAL A 281 -0.62 -27.47 4.18
C VAL A 281 -0.86 -25.97 4.01
N PHE A 282 0.01 -25.29 3.27
CA PHE A 282 -0.14 -23.89 2.92
C PHE A 282 -1.43 -23.66 2.13
N ALA A 283 -1.63 -24.37 1.01
CA ALA A 283 -2.80 -24.22 0.17
C ALA A 283 -4.12 -24.50 0.90
N GLU A 284 -4.16 -25.54 1.75
CA GLU A 284 -5.30 -25.87 2.60
C GLU A 284 -5.63 -24.72 3.56
N SER A 285 -4.62 -24.13 4.21
CA SER A 285 -4.80 -23.05 5.19
C SER A 285 -5.39 -21.76 4.59
N PHE A 286 -5.21 -21.56 3.28
CA PHE A 286 -5.70 -20.39 2.56
C PHE A 286 -6.88 -20.69 1.63
N GLU A 287 -7.52 -21.86 1.73
CA GLU A 287 -8.60 -22.25 0.82
C GLU A 287 -9.76 -21.24 0.82
N ASP A 288 -10.09 -20.64 1.96
CA ASP A 288 -11.19 -19.67 2.09
C ASP A 288 -10.80 -18.22 1.70
N TYR A 289 -9.50 -17.94 1.52
CA TYR A 289 -9.06 -16.60 1.14
C TYR A 289 -9.45 -16.26 -0.29
N PHE A 290 -9.79 -14.99 -0.54
CA PHE A 290 -9.97 -14.48 -1.89
C PHE A 290 -8.61 -14.20 -2.54
N PHE A 291 -8.42 -14.74 -3.75
CA PHE A 291 -7.22 -14.50 -4.54
C PHE A 291 -7.57 -13.65 -5.76
N PRO A 292 -7.11 -12.40 -5.82
CA PRO A 292 -7.31 -11.55 -6.98
C PRO A 292 -6.71 -12.21 -8.23
N PRO A 293 -7.43 -12.33 -9.36
CA PRO A 293 -6.93 -13.04 -10.54
C PRO A 293 -5.55 -12.55 -11.01
N GLU A 294 -5.34 -11.24 -11.03
CA GLU A 294 -4.08 -10.60 -11.41
C GLU A 294 -2.89 -10.97 -10.52
N SER A 295 -3.12 -11.39 -9.27
CA SER A 295 -2.04 -11.79 -8.37
C SER A 295 -1.35 -13.09 -8.81
N ARG A 296 -2.04 -13.93 -9.58
CA ARG A 296 -1.55 -15.25 -10.01
C ARG A 296 -1.16 -15.28 -11.49
N MET A 297 -1.11 -14.13 -12.15
CA MET A 297 -0.89 -14.03 -13.59
C MET A 297 0.39 -13.27 -13.90
N VAL A 298 1.07 -13.72 -14.97
CA VAL A 298 2.12 -12.94 -15.60
C VAL A 298 1.47 -11.79 -16.38
N SER A 299 2.04 -10.59 -16.23
CA SER A 299 1.67 -9.40 -16.98
C SER A 299 2.86 -8.89 -17.80
N PRO A 300 2.89 -9.13 -19.12
CA PRO A 300 3.98 -8.68 -19.99
C PRO A 300 4.02 -7.15 -20.18
N LEU A 301 3.03 -6.43 -19.65
CA LEU A 301 2.97 -4.97 -19.69
C LEU A 301 3.76 -4.31 -18.55
N ILE A 302 4.11 -5.05 -17.50
CA ILE A 302 4.81 -4.51 -16.32
C ILE A 302 6.14 -3.82 -16.68
N PRO A 303 6.97 -4.30 -17.63
CA PRO A 303 8.16 -3.57 -18.07
C PRO A 303 7.91 -2.16 -18.66
N PHE A 304 6.69 -1.84 -19.08
CA PHE A 304 6.34 -0.53 -19.62
C PHE A 304 5.89 0.47 -18.54
N SER A 305 5.59 -0.04 -17.35
CA SER A 305 5.06 0.68 -16.20
C SER A 305 5.41 -0.14 -14.95
N PRO A 306 6.61 0.04 -14.37
CA PRO A 306 7.19 -0.89 -13.40
C PRO A 306 6.38 -0.90 -12.10
N MET A 307 5.27 -1.62 -12.05
CA MET A 307 4.39 -1.71 -10.89
C MET A 307 4.80 -2.93 -10.06
N PRO A 308 5.19 -2.77 -8.79
CA PRO A 308 5.42 -3.88 -7.89
C PRO A 308 4.19 -4.76 -7.72
N GLY A 309 4.40 -6.06 -7.53
CA GLY A 309 3.32 -7.03 -7.38
C GLY A 309 2.28 -6.64 -6.32
N GLY A 310 2.70 -6.39 -5.08
CA GLY A 310 1.77 -5.96 -4.02
C GLY A 310 1.08 -4.62 -4.27
N ALA A 311 1.73 -3.71 -5.02
CA ALA A 311 1.12 -2.45 -5.42
C ALA A 311 0.05 -2.66 -6.50
N LEU A 312 0.33 -3.52 -7.49
CA LEU A 312 -0.62 -3.93 -8.53
C LEU A 312 -1.91 -4.45 -7.89
N THR A 313 -1.81 -5.47 -7.06
CA THR A 313 -2.96 -6.12 -6.43
C THR A 313 -3.71 -5.19 -5.48
N SER A 314 -3.00 -4.40 -4.66
CA SER A 314 -3.65 -3.41 -3.80
C SER A 314 -4.46 -2.39 -4.60
N ASN A 315 -3.88 -1.87 -5.68
CA ASN A 315 -4.48 -0.82 -6.49
C ASN A 315 -5.69 -1.31 -7.28
N THR A 316 -5.61 -2.47 -7.92
CA THR A 316 -6.74 -3.08 -8.63
C THR A 316 -7.89 -3.41 -7.68
N MET A 317 -7.61 -3.87 -6.45
CA MET A 317 -8.64 -4.10 -5.44
C MET A 317 -9.33 -2.80 -5.01
N MET A 318 -8.57 -1.73 -4.77
CA MET A 318 -9.17 -0.41 -4.47
C MET A 318 -10.01 0.12 -5.64
N MET A 319 -9.56 -0.10 -6.89
CA MET A 319 -10.32 0.28 -8.07
C MET A 319 -11.61 -0.54 -8.23
N ARG A 320 -11.64 -1.79 -7.78
CA ARG A 320 -12.88 -2.58 -7.72
C ARG A 320 -13.84 -1.99 -6.69
N ASP A 321 -13.34 -1.70 -5.49
CA ASP A 321 -14.14 -1.12 -4.41
C ASP A 321 -14.76 0.23 -4.82
N THR A 322 -14.08 1.02 -5.67
CA THR A 322 -14.60 2.30 -6.19
C THR A 322 -15.29 2.22 -7.56
N GLY A 323 -15.41 1.04 -8.18
CA GLY A 323 -16.01 0.89 -9.52
C GLY A 323 -15.18 1.44 -10.68
N THR A 324 -13.90 1.78 -10.44
CA THR A 324 -13.03 2.43 -11.42
C THR A 324 -12.05 1.50 -12.14
N LEU A 325 -12.13 0.18 -11.92
CA LEU A 325 -11.19 -0.80 -12.50
C LEU A 325 -11.08 -0.72 -14.03
N HIS A 326 -12.15 -0.33 -14.72
CA HIS A 326 -12.16 -0.12 -16.17
C HIS A 326 -11.16 0.95 -16.65
N LEU A 327 -10.70 1.85 -15.78
CA LEU A 327 -9.67 2.86 -16.08
C LEU A 327 -8.24 2.32 -15.99
N PHE A 328 -8.04 1.15 -15.38
CA PHE A 328 -6.71 0.60 -15.08
C PHE A 328 -5.77 0.56 -16.31
N PRO A 329 -6.20 0.13 -17.52
CA PRO A 329 -5.32 0.15 -18.69
C PRO A 329 -4.79 1.55 -19.05
N GLN A 330 -5.61 2.59 -18.85
CA GLN A 330 -5.22 3.97 -19.12
C GLN A 330 -4.23 4.48 -18.06
N VAL A 331 -4.46 4.13 -16.79
CA VAL A 331 -3.58 4.50 -15.66
C VAL A 331 -2.20 3.89 -15.81
N ILE A 332 -2.12 2.60 -16.18
CA ILE A 332 -0.85 1.90 -16.43
C ILE A 332 -0.07 2.53 -17.60
N LYS A 333 -0.77 2.89 -18.69
CA LYS A 333 -0.14 3.60 -19.81
C LYS A 333 0.41 4.97 -19.36
N GLU A 334 -0.37 5.72 -18.59
CA GLU A 334 0.02 7.05 -18.09
C GLU A 334 1.18 6.98 -17.08
N MET A 335 1.25 5.92 -16.27
CA MET A 335 2.34 5.71 -15.32
C MET A 335 3.72 5.70 -15.99
N SER A 336 3.82 5.24 -17.23
CA SER A 336 5.07 5.30 -18.01
C SER A 336 5.59 6.74 -18.17
N GLU A 337 4.69 7.70 -18.40
CA GLU A 337 5.04 9.13 -18.51
C GLU A 337 5.39 9.72 -17.16
N VAL A 338 4.62 9.39 -16.12
CA VAL A 338 4.88 9.84 -14.75
C VAL A 338 6.26 9.39 -14.24
N VAL A 339 6.66 8.15 -14.55
CA VAL A 339 8.02 7.62 -14.26
C VAL A 339 9.08 8.38 -15.06
N ARG A 340 8.84 8.61 -16.36
CA ARG A 340 9.77 9.31 -17.25
C ARG A 340 10.12 10.71 -16.76
N LEU A 341 9.13 11.42 -16.22
CA LEU A 341 9.31 12.81 -15.77
C LEU A 341 9.69 12.92 -14.28
N GLY A 342 9.65 11.82 -13.53
CA GLY A 342 9.79 11.80 -12.07
C GLY A 342 11.20 11.59 -11.54
N GLY A 343 12.24 11.60 -12.39
CA GLY A 343 13.64 11.43 -11.96
C GLY A 343 14.06 9.97 -11.69
N PHE A 344 13.27 9.00 -12.17
CA PHE A 344 13.59 7.56 -12.11
C PHE A 344 13.78 6.98 -10.71
N GLY A 345 13.10 7.45 -9.68
CA GLY A 345 13.04 6.72 -8.40
C GLY A 345 12.58 5.27 -8.62
N THR A 346 13.22 4.31 -7.95
CA THR A 346 12.86 2.88 -8.06
C THR A 346 11.41 2.71 -7.67
N SER A 347 10.64 2.03 -8.51
CA SER A 347 9.22 1.81 -8.24
C SER A 347 9.07 0.74 -7.16
N VAL A 348 9.13 1.18 -5.92
CA VAL A 348 8.91 0.43 -4.68
C VAL A 348 8.27 1.41 -3.69
N THR A 349 7.63 0.93 -2.62
CA THR A 349 6.96 1.83 -1.66
C THR A 349 7.96 2.81 -1.03
N PRO A 350 7.64 4.13 -0.97
CA PRO A 350 6.36 4.75 -1.34
C PRO A 350 6.25 5.22 -2.81
N VAL A 351 7.36 5.28 -3.54
CA VAL A 351 7.45 5.80 -4.93
C VAL A 351 6.48 5.11 -5.89
N SER A 352 6.31 3.79 -5.81
CA SER A 352 5.35 3.07 -6.67
C SER A 352 3.90 3.55 -6.50
N GLN A 353 3.52 3.95 -5.28
CA GLN A 353 2.21 4.53 -5.03
C GLN A 353 2.13 5.97 -5.55
N PHE A 354 3.20 6.75 -5.44
CA PHE A 354 3.25 8.12 -5.99
C PHE A 354 3.05 8.11 -7.50
N TYR A 355 3.76 7.23 -8.21
CA TYR A 355 3.62 7.08 -9.65
C TYR A 355 2.20 6.66 -10.04
N PHE A 356 1.64 5.66 -9.36
CA PHE A 356 0.30 5.19 -9.65
C PHE A 356 -0.76 6.25 -9.37
N GLN A 357 -0.70 6.91 -8.21
CA GLN A 357 -1.67 7.92 -7.81
C GLN A 357 -1.61 9.15 -8.71
N GLN A 358 -0.41 9.62 -9.10
CA GLN A 358 -0.28 10.69 -10.07
C GLN A 358 -0.86 10.29 -11.43
N ALA A 359 -0.59 9.07 -11.90
CA ALA A 359 -1.16 8.56 -13.15
C ALA A 359 -2.69 8.45 -13.08
N TYR A 360 -3.23 8.01 -11.94
CA TYR A 360 -4.67 7.95 -11.72
C TYR A 360 -5.33 9.33 -11.75
N LEU A 361 -4.70 10.33 -11.12
CA LEU A 361 -5.16 11.73 -11.20
C LEU A 361 -5.09 12.27 -12.64
N ASN A 362 -4.02 11.98 -13.38
CA ASN A 362 -3.89 12.40 -14.78
C ASN A 362 -5.01 11.81 -15.67
N VAL A 363 -5.40 10.56 -15.43
CA VAL A 363 -6.50 9.90 -16.18
C VAL A 363 -7.87 10.44 -15.77
N THR A 364 -8.09 10.71 -14.48
CA THR A 364 -9.42 11.09 -13.96
C THR A 364 -9.71 12.58 -14.03
N LEU A 365 -8.69 13.44 -13.91
CA LEU A 365 -8.82 14.90 -13.84
C LEU A 365 -8.16 15.62 -15.02
N GLY A 366 -7.41 14.91 -15.85
CA GLY A 366 -6.58 15.48 -16.92
C GLY A 366 -5.12 15.61 -16.50
N LYS A 367 -4.23 15.50 -17.49
CA LYS A 367 -2.78 15.46 -17.28
C LYS A 367 -2.27 16.68 -16.53
N TRP A 368 -1.58 16.43 -15.41
CA TRP A 368 -0.86 17.44 -14.62
C TRP A 368 -1.74 18.60 -14.08
N VAL A 369 -3.07 18.48 -14.19
CA VAL A 369 -4.04 19.43 -13.60
C VAL A 369 -3.88 19.48 -12.08
N LYS A 370 -3.59 18.33 -11.46
CA LYS A 370 -3.33 18.21 -10.03
C LYS A 370 -2.10 17.35 -9.79
N ILE A 371 -1.13 17.92 -9.07
CA ILE A 371 0.04 17.20 -8.57
C ILE A 371 -0.35 16.43 -7.31
N ASN A 372 -0.10 15.13 -7.32
CA ASN A 372 -0.14 14.27 -6.15
C ASN A 372 0.92 14.78 -5.14
N PRO A 373 0.55 15.06 -3.87
CA PRO A 373 1.49 15.59 -2.90
C PRO A 373 2.71 14.69 -2.64
N GLY A 374 2.55 13.37 -2.66
CA GLY A 374 3.66 12.42 -2.51
C GLY A 374 4.65 12.50 -3.67
N TYR A 375 4.15 12.45 -4.91
CA TYR A 375 4.94 12.63 -6.13
C TYR A 375 5.62 14.01 -6.16
N GLY A 376 4.87 15.07 -5.86
CA GLY A 376 5.40 16.44 -5.80
C GLY A 376 6.50 16.61 -4.75
N ASN A 377 6.30 16.12 -3.53
CA ASN A 377 7.33 16.15 -2.50
C ASN A 377 8.58 15.33 -2.90
N MET A 378 8.41 14.24 -3.65
CA MET A 378 9.53 13.44 -4.15
C MET A 378 10.36 14.23 -5.18
N VAL A 379 9.72 14.79 -6.21
CA VAL A 379 10.44 15.57 -7.24
C VAL A 379 11.01 16.88 -6.71
N LEU A 380 10.47 17.40 -5.60
CA LEU A 380 11.01 18.56 -4.89
C LEU A 380 12.13 18.21 -3.90
N GLY A 381 12.47 16.93 -3.71
CA GLY A 381 13.59 16.49 -2.87
C GLY A 381 13.26 16.22 -1.39
N TYR A 382 11.99 16.38 -0.97
CA TYR A 382 11.58 16.14 0.42
C TYR A 382 11.61 14.65 0.81
N PHE A 383 11.74 13.72 -0.14
CA PHE A 383 11.95 12.29 0.13
C PHE A 383 13.40 11.83 -0.04
N GLY A 384 14.31 12.72 -0.41
CA GLY A 384 15.68 12.39 -0.83
C GLY A 384 15.91 12.78 -2.29
N ARG A 385 17.10 12.50 -2.79
CA ARG A 385 17.52 12.81 -4.17
C ARG A 385 17.11 11.69 -5.10
N THR A 386 16.42 12.03 -6.17
CA THR A 386 16.10 11.09 -7.25
C THR A 386 17.37 10.68 -8.00
N PRO A 387 17.41 9.48 -8.62
CA PRO A 387 18.55 9.01 -9.40
C PRO A 387 19.05 9.97 -10.49
N VAL A 388 18.12 10.67 -11.14
CA VAL A 388 18.41 11.79 -12.04
C VAL A 388 17.50 12.97 -11.70
N GLU A 389 17.85 14.16 -12.18
CA GLU A 389 17.00 15.35 -12.04
C GLU A 389 15.63 15.12 -12.70
N PRO A 390 14.51 15.37 -11.99
CA PRO A 390 13.18 15.31 -12.59
C PRO A 390 12.97 16.38 -13.67
N ASP A 391 11.90 16.24 -14.45
CA ASP A 391 11.58 17.20 -15.50
C ASP A 391 11.35 18.62 -14.91
N PRO A 392 11.98 19.68 -15.46
CA PRO A 392 11.87 21.03 -14.92
C PRO A 392 10.45 21.59 -14.84
N GLU A 393 9.57 21.23 -15.79
CA GLU A 393 8.18 21.69 -15.78
C GLU A 393 7.40 21.00 -14.66
N ILE A 394 7.67 19.72 -14.42
CA ILE A 394 7.07 18.98 -13.30
C ILE A 394 7.53 19.54 -11.96
N ILE A 395 8.81 19.91 -11.82
CA ILE A 395 9.32 20.60 -10.62
C ILE A 395 8.60 21.93 -10.41
N ARG A 396 8.42 22.73 -11.47
CA ARG A 396 7.70 24.02 -11.41
C ARG A 396 6.25 23.83 -10.95
N LEU A 397 5.52 22.91 -11.58
CA LEU A 397 4.12 22.61 -11.23
C LEU A 397 4.00 22.10 -9.78
N ALA A 398 4.89 21.20 -9.36
CA ALA A 398 4.90 20.69 -7.98
C ALA A 398 5.16 21.82 -6.98
N SER A 399 6.12 22.70 -7.26
CA SER A 399 6.45 23.83 -6.40
C SER A 399 5.27 24.80 -6.25
N GLU A 400 4.65 25.19 -7.37
CA GLU A 400 3.53 26.13 -7.41
C GLU A 400 2.27 25.57 -6.73
N GLN A 401 1.87 24.34 -7.06
CA GLN A 401 0.64 23.75 -6.52
C GLN A 401 0.75 23.37 -5.05
N LEU A 402 1.94 22.99 -4.57
CA LEU A 402 2.15 22.63 -3.16
C LEU A 402 2.62 23.82 -2.30
N GLY A 403 2.97 24.95 -2.92
CA GLY A 403 3.51 26.12 -2.23
C GLY A 403 4.85 25.83 -1.53
N LYS A 404 5.66 24.93 -2.11
CA LYS A 404 6.91 24.45 -1.52
C LYS A 404 8.11 24.73 -2.42
N PRO A 405 9.24 25.23 -1.89
CA PRO A 405 10.47 25.35 -2.66
C PRO A 405 11.10 23.97 -2.88
N ILE A 406 12.05 23.91 -3.82
CA ILE A 406 12.96 22.77 -3.97
C ILE A 406 13.77 22.61 -2.68
N PHE A 407 13.81 21.40 -2.15
CA PHE A 407 14.50 21.03 -0.93
C PHE A 407 15.79 20.26 -1.27
N LYS A 408 16.93 20.68 -0.70
CA LYS A 408 18.25 20.11 -1.00
C LYS A 408 18.95 19.50 0.20
N ASP A 409 18.43 19.76 1.40
CA ASP A 409 18.99 19.31 2.66
C ASP A 409 18.65 17.84 2.93
N ASP A 410 18.87 17.37 4.15
CA ASP A 410 18.54 16.01 4.56
C ASP A 410 17.09 15.96 5.08
N PRO A 411 16.20 15.11 4.53
CA PRO A 411 14.83 14.99 5.01
C PRO A 411 14.71 14.60 6.49
N LEU A 412 15.72 13.93 7.04
CA LEU A 412 15.70 13.51 8.44
C LEU A 412 15.94 14.68 9.40
N ASP A 413 16.64 15.73 8.97
CA ASP A 413 17.04 16.84 9.83
C ASP A 413 15.92 17.88 10.08
N VAL A 414 14.81 17.78 9.33
CA VAL A 414 13.65 18.66 9.48
C VAL A 414 12.51 18.06 10.31
N LEU A 415 12.70 16.86 10.86
CA LEU A 415 11.69 16.15 11.63
C LEU A 415 11.85 16.40 13.13
N GLU A 416 10.78 16.88 13.76
CA GLU A 416 10.67 17.01 15.21
C GLU A 416 10.62 15.64 15.89
N PRO A 417 11.12 15.48 17.14
CA PRO A 417 11.08 14.22 17.87
C PRO A 417 9.69 13.57 17.92
N GLY A 418 9.63 12.28 17.65
CA GLY A 418 8.37 11.54 17.55
C GLY A 418 7.79 11.12 18.90
N MET A 419 8.63 10.82 19.89
CA MET A 419 8.20 10.27 21.19
C MET A 419 7.24 11.21 21.93
N PRO A 420 7.50 12.53 22.04
CA PRO A 420 6.56 13.44 22.71
C PRO A 420 5.18 13.47 22.05
N LYS A 421 5.14 13.49 20.71
CA LYS A 421 3.88 13.50 19.94
C LYS A 421 3.09 12.21 20.13
N ALA A 422 3.77 11.06 20.11
CA ALA A 422 3.15 9.77 20.37
C ALA A 422 2.63 9.67 21.82
N ALA A 423 3.40 10.11 22.81
CA ALA A 423 3.00 10.14 24.22
C ALA A 423 1.75 11.01 24.44
N GLU A 424 1.69 12.18 23.81
CA GLU A 424 0.50 13.05 23.87
C GLU A 424 -0.74 12.35 23.28
N ALA A 425 -0.60 11.68 22.14
CA ALA A 425 -1.69 10.93 21.51
C ALA A 425 -2.19 9.80 22.42
N LEU A 426 -1.30 9.06 23.08
CA LEU A 426 -1.66 8.01 24.04
C LEU A 426 -2.37 8.60 25.26
N LYS A 427 -1.81 9.66 25.85
CA LYS A 427 -2.38 10.34 27.02
C LYS A 427 -3.78 10.89 26.75
N LYS A 428 -4.00 11.52 25.59
CA LYS A 428 -5.31 12.03 25.16
C LYS A 428 -6.38 10.92 25.10
N ASN A 429 -5.97 9.69 24.84
CA ASN A 429 -6.84 8.53 24.71
C ASN A 429 -6.84 7.62 25.95
N ASN A 430 -6.21 8.03 27.06
CA ASN A 430 -6.05 7.22 28.28
C ASN A 430 -5.39 5.85 28.04
N LEU A 431 -4.44 5.79 27.10
CA LEU A 431 -3.68 4.60 26.78
C LEU A 431 -2.33 4.59 27.53
N PRO A 432 -1.80 3.41 27.92
CA PRO A 432 -0.53 3.33 28.61
C PRO A 432 0.64 3.68 27.68
N GLU A 433 1.63 4.39 28.21
CA GLU A 433 2.84 4.81 27.50
C GLU A 433 3.91 3.71 27.56
N THR A 434 3.69 2.63 26.81
CA THR A 434 4.70 1.58 26.59
C THR A 434 5.49 1.88 25.32
N GLU A 435 6.70 1.32 25.20
CA GLU A 435 7.52 1.45 23.97
C GLU A 435 6.78 0.96 22.72
N GLU A 436 6.04 -0.14 22.83
CA GLU A 436 5.20 -0.66 21.74
C GLU A 436 4.08 0.31 21.39
N ASN A 437 3.36 0.87 22.37
CA ASN A 437 2.28 1.80 22.12
C ASN A 437 2.77 3.13 21.53
N LEU A 438 3.93 3.62 21.98
CA LEU A 438 4.59 4.79 21.41
C LEU A 438 4.92 4.55 19.93
N PHE A 439 5.51 3.39 19.64
CA PHE A 439 5.86 3.05 18.27
C PHE A 439 4.63 2.83 17.38
N ILE A 440 3.57 2.19 17.88
CA ILE A 440 2.29 2.03 17.18
C ILE A 440 1.66 3.41 16.91
N ALA A 441 1.58 4.27 17.92
CA ALA A 441 1.02 5.62 17.76
C ALA A 441 1.77 6.47 16.73
N SER A 442 3.10 6.33 16.63
CA SER A 442 3.90 7.04 15.63
C SER A 442 3.79 6.44 14.23
N SER A 443 3.96 5.11 14.11
CA SER A 443 4.09 4.45 12.81
C SER A 443 2.75 4.13 12.12
N CYS A 444 1.68 4.03 12.91
CA CYS A 444 0.34 3.68 12.48
C CYS A 444 -0.69 4.82 12.68
N GLU A 445 -0.28 5.92 13.33
CA GLU A 445 -1.07 7.14 13.55
C GLU A 445 -2.50 6.83 14.07
N ALA A 446 -3.52 7.48 13.52
CA ALA A 446 -4.91 7.33 13.97
C ALA A 446 -5.39 5.86 13.97
N LYS A 447 -5.02 5.07 12.96
CA LYS A 447 -5.39 3.65 12.88
C LYS A 447 -4.69 2.80 13.95
N GLY A 448 -3.49 3.20 14.37
CA GLY A 448 -2.80 2.59 15.52
C GLY A 448 -3.53 2.88 16.83
N ILE A 449 -3.97 4.13 17.04
CA ILE A 449 -4.78 4.50 18.21
C ILE A 449 -6.13 3.75 18.23
N ASP A 450 -6.79 3.63 17.08
CA ASP A 450 -8.04 2.86 16.99
C ASP A 450 -7.86 1.38 17.35
N PHE A 451 -6.75 0.76 16.93
CA PHE A 451 -6.40 -0.59 17.37
C PHE A 451 -6.21 -0.66 18.89
N LEU A 452 -5.43 0.25 19.48
CA LEU A 452 -5.18 0.27 20.93
C LEU A 452 -6.44 0.51 21.75
N LEU A 453 -7.44 1.21 21.19
CA LEU A 453 -8.75 1.41 21.79
C LEU A 453 -9.74 0.26 21.56
N GLY A 454 -9.35 -0.80 20.83
CA GLY A 454 -10.22 -1.92 20.47
C GLY A 454 -11.30 -1.57 19.44
N LYS A 455 -11.09 -0.50 18.66
CA LYS A 455 -12.02 -0.03 17.61
C LYS A 455 -11.69 -0.57 16.22
N ALA A 456 -10.48 -1.11 16.03
CA ALA A 456 -10.07 -1.68 14.75
C ALA A 456 -10.94 -2.89 14.38
N LYS A 457 -11.21 -3.03 13.08
CA LYS A 457 -12.02 -4.12 12.51
C LYS A 457 -11.20 -4.91 11.51
N SER A 458 -11.37 -6.22 11.53
CA SER A 458 -10.77 -7.08 10.51
C SER A 458 -11.44 -6.85 9.15
N SER A 459 -10.63 -6.85 8.09
CA SER A 459 -11.04 -6.71 6.69
C SER A 459 -10.24 -7.65 5.77
N ILE A 460 -9.88 -8.81 6.31
CA ILE A 460 -9.36 -9.96 5.56
C ILE A 460 -10.45 -10.40 4.57
N ARG A 461 -10.07 -10.58 3.30
CA ARG A 461 -11.04 -10.91 2.24
C ARG A 461 -11.18 -12.41 2.09
N LYS A 462 -12.39 -12.92 2.29
CA LYS A 462 -12.75 -14.31 2.05
C LYS A 462 -13.51 -14.46 0.73
N LYS A 463 -13.54 -15.68 0.18
CA LYS A 463 -14.27 -15.97 -1.05
C LYS A 463 -15.76 -15.67 -0.92
N THR A 464 -16.34 -15.92 0.26
CA THR A 464 -17.75 -15.63 0.56
C THR A 464 -18.07 -14.14 0.43
N ASP A 465 -17.19 -13.27 0.93
CA ASP A 465 -17.40 -11.82 0.95
C ASP A 465 -17.48 -11.23 -0.46
N GLU A 466 -16.68 -11.75 -1.40
CA GLU A 466 -16.67 -11.27 -2.78
C GLU A 466 -17.83 -11.86 -3.60
N ALA A 467 -18.24 -13.11 -3.32
CA ALA A 467 -19.42 -13.71 -3.94
C ALA A 467 -20.72 -12.96 -3.59
N GLU A 468 -20.83 -12.42 -2.37
CA GLU A 468 -21.96 -11.58 -1.95
C GLU A 468 -22.00 -10.22 -2.69
N LYS A 469 -20.84 -9.68 -3.09
CA LYS A 469 -20.75 -8.44 -3.89
C LYS A 469 -21.07 -8.65 -5.36
N GLU A 470 -20.73 -9.82 -5.92
CA GLU A 470 -21.01 -10.18 -7.31
C GLU A 470 -22.44 -10.69 -7.53
N ALA A 471 -23.13 -11.12 -6.47
CA ALA A 471 -24.55 -11.43 -6.55
C ALA A 471 -25.27 -10.19 -7.10
N PRO A 472 -26.07 -10.31 -8.19
CA PRO A 472 -26.77 -9.16 -8.73
C PRO A 472 -27.62 -8.59 -7.60
N THR A 473 -27.28 -7.39 -7.13
CA THR A 473 -28.23 -6.55 -6.43
C THR A 473 -29.44 -6.52 -7.32
N SER A 474 -30.47 -7.27 -6.95
CA SER A 474 -31.80 -7.11 -7.51
C SER A 474 -32.01 -5.61 -7.59
N LEU A 475 -32.22 -5.10 -8.80
CA LEU A 475 -32.36 -3.68 -9.08
C LEU A 475 -33.36 -3.12 -8.06
N LYS A 476 -32.86 -2.61 -6.95
CA LYS A 476 -33.57 -1.62 -6.16
C LYS A 476 -33.52 -0.41 -7.06
N LEU A 477 -34.45 -0.38 -8.01
CA LEU A 477 -35.01 0.87 -8.48
C LEU A 477 -35.15 1.72 -7.24
N ALA A 478 -34.28 2.73 -7.12
CA ALA A 478 -34.43 3.75 -6.12
C ALA A 478 -35.81 4.33 -6.40
N ALA A 479 -36.81 3.90 -5.63
CA ALA A 479 -38.09 4.56 -5.61
C ALA A 479 -37.77 5.99 -5.20
N PRO A 480 -38.14 7.01 -5.99
CA PRO A 480 -37.87 8.38 -5.60
C PRO A 480 -38.52 8.59 -4.23
N SER A 481 -37.72 9.02 -3.25
CA SER A 481 -38.21 9.45 -1.96
C SER A 481 -38.98 10.74 -2.15
N VAL A 482 -40.23 10.63 -2.59
CA VAL A 482 -41.17 11.74 -2.63
C VAL A 482 -41.86 11.80 -1.28
N SER A 483 -41.41 12.71 -0.42
CA SER A 483 -42.14 13.11 0.77
C SER A 483 -43.28 14.04 0.35
N GLY A 484 -44.52 13.55 0.41
CA GLY A 484 -45.73 14.34 0.17
C GLY A 484 -47.02 13.50 0.27
N PRO A 485 -48.19 14.14 0.47
CA PRO A 485 -49.49 13.47 0.50
C PRO A 485 -49.73 12.70 -0.80
N ARG A 486 -50.24 11.46 -0.68
CA ARG A 486 -50.63 10.66 -1.85
C ARG A 486 -52.13 10.48 -1.91
N ASP A 487 -52.71 10.82 -3.06
CA ASP A 487 -54.12 10.61 -3.35
C ASP A 487 -54.31 9.26 -4.04
N TYR A 488 -55.20 8.45 -3.50
CA TYR A 488 -55.58 7.13 -4.01
C TYR A 488 -57.07 7.12 -4.32
N THR A 489 -57.44 6.56 -5.47
CA THR A 489 -58.84 6.21 -5.74
C THR A 489 -59.05 4.75 -5.39
N ILE A 490 -59.92 4.49 -4.41
CA ILE A 490 -60.26 3.14 -3.95
C ILE A 490 -61.72 2.88 -4.27
N THR A 491 -62.01 1.78 -4.94
CA THR A 491 -63.38 1.40 -5.29
C THR A 491 -63.87 0.31 -4.34
N VAL A 492 -64.96 0.57 -3.63
CA VAL A 492 -65.62 -0.40 -2.72
C VAL A 492 -67.09 -0.50 -3.13
N ASP A 493 -67.58 -1.72 -3.32
CA ASP A 493 -68.93 -2.03 -3.81
C ASP A 493 -69.34 -1.25 -5.07
N GLY A 494 -68.39 -1.07 -6.00
CA GLY A 494 -68.62 -0.43 -7.29
C GLY A 494 -68.68 1.10 -7.27
N ARG A 495 -68.42 1.75 -6.13
CA ARG A 495 -68.26 3.21 -6.04
C ARG A 495 -66.84 3.59 -5.67
N ALA A 496 -66.29 4.54 -6.41
CA ALA A 496 -64.93 5.04 -6.25
C ALA A 496 -64.87 6.18 -5.22
N TYR A 497 -63.91 6.11 -4.31
CA TYR A 497 -63.63 7.10 -3.27
C TYR A 497 -62.17 7.57 -3.39
N GLN A 498 -61.95 8.88 -3.25
CA GLN A 498 -60.62 9.49 -3.27
C GLN A 498 -60.14 9.66 -1.82
N VAL A 499 -58.93 9.18 -1.51
CA VAL A 499 -58.39 9.16 -0.15
C VAL A 499 -56.94 9.60 -0.17
N GLN A 500 -56.60 10.55 0.70
CA GLN A 500 -55.26 11.10 0.83
C GLN A 500 -54.56 10.52 2.06
N VAL A 501 -53.34 9.98 1.88
CA VAL A 501 -52.57 9.34 2.97
C VAL A 501 -51.27 10.12 3.21
N ASN A 502 -51.02 10.49 4.48
CA ASN A 502 -49.81 11.16 4.95
C ASN A 502 -48.98 10.24 5.87
N ALA A 503 -47.65 10.36 5.81
CA ALA A 503 -46.74 9.62 6.69
C ALA A 503 -46.63 10.30 8.07
N GLY A 504 -47.33 9.75 9.06
CA GLY A 504 -47.29 10.20 10.45
C GLY A 504 -48.57 9.79 11.17
N GLY A 505 -48.49 8.79 12.05
CA GLY A 505 -49.63 8.23 12.76
C GLY A 505 -50.22 9.17 13.80
N THR A 506 -51.03 10.14 13.37
CA THR A 506 -52.01 10.85 14.21
C THR A 506 -53.16 11.32 13.33
N ALA A 507 -54.38 10.89 13.66
CA ALA A 507 -55.60 11.33 13.00
C ALA A 507 -55.94 12.78 13.40
N ALA A 508 -56.15 13.65 12.40
CA ALA A 508 -56.78 14.94 12.60
C ALA A 508 -58.07 15.01 11.76
N VAL A 509 -59.14 15.44 12.42
CA VAL A 509 -60.50 15.55 11.91
C VAL A 509 -60.58 16.66 10.86
N ALA A 510 -61.27 16.38 9.75
CA ALA A 510 -61.54 17.35 8.70
C ALA A 510 -62.49 18.45 9.20
N ASP A 511 -62.10 19.71 8.98
CA ASP A 511 -63.03 20.85 9.02
C ASP A 511 -63.13 21.46 7.62
N ASN A 512 -64.37 21.59 7.17
CA ASN A 512 -64.75 21.98 5.81
C ASN A 512 -65.09 23.46 5.87
N SER A 513 -64.17 24.34 5.44
CA SER A 513 -64.51 25.74 5.19
C SER A 513 -63.84 26.24 3.92
N GLU A 514 -64.69 26.78 3.04
CA GLU A 514 -64.38 27.30 1.71
C GLU A 514 -63.27 28.36 1.75
N LYS A 515 -62.21 28.14 0.95
CA LYS A 515 -61.20 29.17 0.68
C LYS A 515 -61.50 29.87 -0.64
N THR A 516 -61.83 31.15 -0.50
CA THR A 516 -61.67 32.20 -1.52
C THR A 516 -60.19 32.31 -1.92
N PRO A 517 -59.85 32.63 -3.19
CA PRO A 517 -58.48 32.60 -3.65
C PRO A 517 -57.72 33.83 -3.14
N VAL A 518 -56.78 33.61 -2.22
CA VAL A 518 -55.74 34.60 -1.89
C VAL A 518 -54.45 34.11 -2.53
N SER A 519 -53.87 34.97 -3.36
CA SER A 519 -52.59 34.78 -4.05
C SER A 519 -51.54 34.18 -3.14
N ALA A 520 -50.96 33.05 -3.56
CA ALA A 520 -49.80 32.46 -2.91
C ALA A 520 -48.65 33.48 -2.86
N PRO A 521 -47.94 33.61 -1.73
CA PRO A 521 -46.65 34.27 -1.73
C PRO A 521 -45.75 33.48 -2.69
N ILE A 522 -45.04 34.19 -3.56
CA ILE A 522 -43.94 33.63 -4.34
C ILE A 522 -42.95 33.06 -3.32
N ALA A 523 -42.90 31.74 -3.21
CA ALA A 523 -41.80 31.08 -2.53
C ALA A 523 -40.54 31.42 -3.34
N LEU A 524 -39.65 32.23 -2.77
CA LEU A 524 -38.29 32.29 -3.26
C LEU A 524 -37.75 30.86 -3.23
N GLN A 525 -37.61 30.24 -4.40
CA GLN A 525 -36.71 29.12 -4.56
C GLN A 525 -35.31 29.67 -4.30
N THR A 526 -34.84 29.53 -3.06
CA THR A 526 -33.42 29.64 -2.79
C THR A 526 -32.78 28.43 -3.45
N SER A 527 -32.22 28.63 -4.65
CA SER A 527 -31.50 27.59 -5.38
C SER A 527 -30.32 27.13 -4.52
N GLY A 528 -30.43 25.95 -3.93
CA GLY A 528 -29.30 25.30 -3.29
C GLY A 528 -28.24 24.98 -4.34
N ILE A 529 -26.97 25.13 -3.98
CA ILE A 529 -25.82 24.81 -4.83
C ILE A 529 -25.25 23.49 -4.35
N ASP A 530 -25.32 22.48 -5.20
CA ASP A 530 -24.77 21.17 -4.92
C ASP A 530 -23.24 21.18 -5.02
N ILE A 531 -22.60 20.55 -4.05
CA ILE A 531 -21.17 20.30 -4.02
C ILE A 531 -20.94 18.88 -4.53
N PRO A 532 -20.45 18.68 -5.76
CA PRO A 532 -20.23 17.36 -6.32
C PRO A 532 -18.94 16.73 -5.79
N ALA A 533 -18.89 15.40 -5.81
CA ALA A 533 -17.67 14.64 -5.57
C ALA A 533 -16.64 14.91 -6.69
N PRO A 534 -15.42 15.36 -6.35
CA PRO A 534 -14.42 15.71 -7.35
C PRO A 534 -13.78 14.50 -8.04
N THR A 535 -13.72 13.37 -7.34
CA THR A 535 -13.14 12.10 -7.81
C THR A 535 -13.92 10.93 -7.21
N PRO A 536 -13.86 9.73 -7.80
CA PRO A 536 -14.45 8.54 -7.18
C PRO A 536 -13.70 8.19 -5.89
N GLY A 537 -14.40 7.72 -4.86
CA GLY A 537 -13.78 7.40 -3.57
C GLY A 537 -14.78 7.03 -2.48
N ASN A 538 -14.28 6.83 -1.27
CA ASN A 538 -15.09 6.53 -0.08
C ASN A 538 -15.13 7.73 0.86
N ILE A 539 -16.28 8.01 1.47
CA ILE A 539 -16.41 9.05 2.50
C ILE A 539 -15.82 8.52 3.81
N VAL A 540 -14.77 9.17 4.31
CA VAL A 540 -14.12 8.81 5.58
C VAL A 540 -14.90 9.39 6.75
N ARG A 541 -15.16 10.70 6.70
CA ARG A 541 -15.85 11.46 7.76
C ARG A 541 -16.43 12.75 7.20
N LEU A 542 -17.48 13.23 7.87
CA LEU A 542 -18.08 14.54 7.64
C LEU A 542 -17.47 15.53 8.66
N GLU A 543 -17.18 16.75 8.23
CA GLU A 543 -16.64 17.82 9.08
C GLU A 543 -17.69 18.92 9.38
N VAL A 544 -18.91 18.77 8.83
CA VAL A 544 -20.03 19.70 8.98
C VAL A 544 -21.35 18.97 9.20
N GLU A 545 -22.31 19.66 9.80
CA GLU A 545 -23.69 19.22 10.02
C GLU A 545 -24.69 20.09 9.24
N VAL A 546 -25.92 19.58 9.05
CA VAL A 546 -26.99 20.35 8.43
C VAL A 546 -27.34 21.56 9.30
N GLY A 547 -27.31 22.75 8.72
CA GLY A 547 -27.52 24.02 9.40
C GLY A 547 -26.24 24.81 9.69
N ASP A 548 -25.06 24.20 9.52
CA ASP A 548 -23.78 24.89 9.74
C ASP A 548 -23.56 26.03 8.75
N THR A 549 -23.04 27.15 9.25
CA THR A 549 -22.55 28.25 8.40
C THR A 549 -21.10 27.98 8.01
N ILE A 550 -20.85 27.90 6.71
CA ILE A 550 -19.55 27.56 6.14
C ILE A 550 -18.92 28.77 5.45
N THR A 551 -17.60 28.87 5.53
CA THR A 551 -16.81 29.87 4.82
C THR A 551 -16.21 29.28 3.54
N LYS A 552 -15.80 30.15 2.62
CA LYS A 552 -15.05 29.71 1.43
C LYS A 552 -13.75 29.02 1.86
N GLU A 553 -13.39 27.95 1.18
CA GLU A 553 -12.25 27.06 1.47
C GLU A 553 -12.37 26.25 2.78
N GLN A 554 -13.49 26.32 3.49
CA GLN A 554 -13.72 25.47 4.66
C GLN A 554 -13.86 24.01 4.25
N THR A 555 -13.20 23.11 4.96
CA THR A 555 -13.33 21.66 4.78
C THR A 555 -14.74 21.21 5.16
N LEU A 556 -15.42 20.53 4.23
CA LEU A 556 -16.78 20.03 4.40
C LEU A 556 -16.80 18.55 4.81
N LEU A 557 -15.96 17.75 4.16
CA LEU A 557 -15.79 16.34 4.46
C LEU A 557 -14.43 15.84 3.95
N VAL A 558 -14.08 14.62 4.36
CA VAL A 558 -12.87 13.94 3.91
C VAL A 558 -13.23 12.68 3.14
N MET A 559 -12.67 12.56 1.94
CA MET A 559 -12.79 11.39 1.06
C MET A 559 -11.47 10.64 1.00
N GLU A 560 -11.52 9.32 0.95
CA GLU A 560 -10.37 8.45 0.67
C GLU A 560 -10.50 7.82 -0.71
N ALA A 561 -9.47 7.99 -1.54
CA ALA A 561 -9.31 7.26 -2.79
C ALA A 561 -7.86 6.81 -2.92
N MET A 562 -7.63 5.55 -3.29
CA MET A 562 -6.27 5.02 -3.52
C MET A 562 -5.29 5.24 -2.36
N LYS A 563 -5.75 5.07 -1.10
CA LYS A 563 -4.98 5.36 0.14
C LYS A 563 -4.59 6.82 0.34
N MET A 564 -5.26 7.75 -0.35
CA MET A 564 -5.12 9.18 -0.12
C MET A 564 -6.39 9.73 0.47
N GLU A 565 -6.29 10.34 1.65
CA GLU A 565 -7.33 11.24 2.14
C GLU A 565 -7.23 12.58 1.41
N SER A 566 -8.38 13.10 1.01
CA SER A 566 -8.52 14.40 0.37
C SER A 566 -9.70 15.14 0.99
N GLU A 567 -9.44 16.39 1.34
CA GLU A 567 -10.47 17.30 1.84
C GLU A 567 -11.31 17.82 0.67
N VAL A 568 -12.64 17.74 0.80
CA VAL A 568 -13.57 18.46 -0.06
C VAL A 568 -13.86 19.80 0.61
N LYS A 569 -13.37 20.87 -0.01
CA LYS A 569 -13.52 22.25 0.49
C LYS A 569 -14.68 22.96 -0.18
N SER A 570 -15.29 23.88 0.55
CA SER A 570 -16.38 24.68 0.00
C SER A 570 -15.87 25.71 -1.01
N PRO A 571 -16.42 25.78 -2.23
CA PRO A 571 -16.03 26.79 -3.21
C PRO A 571 -16.53 28.20 -2.86
N GLN A 572 -17.45 28.33 -1.90
CA GLN A 572 -18.07 29.59 -1.48
C GLN A 572 -18.56 29.54 -0.02
N ALA A 573 -18.92 30.70 0.54
CA ALA A 573 -19.62 30.75 1.83
C ALA A 573 -21.11 30.39 1.66
N GLY A 574 -21.77 29.97 2.74
CA GLY A 574 -23.19 29.59 2.72
C GLY A 574 -23.62 28.84 3.98
N VAL A 575 -24.80 28.24 3.95
CA VAL A 575 -25.34 27.39 5.02
C VAL A 575 -25.60 25.98 4.49
N VAL A 576 -25.16 24.95 5.20
CA VAL A 576 -25.38 23.54 4.82
C VAL A 576 -26.88 23.24 4.86
N GLN A 577 -27.49 23.03 3.71
CA GLN A 577 -28.93 22.74 3.57
C GLN A 577 -29.22 21.24 3.67
N ALA A 578 -28.37 20.41 3.08
CA ALA A 578 -28.51 18.96 3.08
C ALA A 578 -27.14 18.28 2.95
N ILE A 579 -27.03 17.08 3.52
CA ILE A 579 -25.90 16.16 3.34
C ILE A 579 -26.47 14.87 2.75
N HIS A 580 -25.96 14.45 1.59
CA HIS A 580 -26.48 13.32 0.82
C HIS A 580 -25.72 12.02 1.05
N VAL A 581 -24.64 12.09 1.82
CA VAL A 581 -23.70 10.98 2.05
C VAL A 581 -23.43 10.77 3.53
N LYS A 582 -22.97 9.57 3.90
CA LYS A 582 -22.48 9.24 5.24
C LYS A 582 -21.10 8.58 5.16
N ALA A 583 -20.38 8.58 6.29
CA ALA A 583 -19.14 7.83 6.43
C ALA A 583 -19.32 6.37 5.99
N GLY A 584 -18.38 5.87 5.20
CA GLY A 584 -18.40 4.55 4.57
C GLY A 584 -19.16 4.47 3.24
N ASN A 585 -19.81 5.53 2.76
CA ASN A 585 -20.38 5.53 1.41
C ASN A 585 -19.30 5.63 0.34
N THR A 586 -19.51 4.92 -0.78
CA THR A 586 -18.72 5.06 -2.01
C THR A 586 -19.44 6.01 -2.96
N VAL A 587 -18.71 6.94 -3.57
CA VAL A 587 -19.23 7.96 -4.50
C VAL A 587 -18.44 7.95 -5.81
N GLN A 588 -19.08 8.39 -6.89
CA GLN A 588 -18.49 8.62 -8.21
C GLN A 588 -18.28 10.11 -8.46
N THR A 589 -17.42 10.45 -9.42
CA THR A 589 -17.25 11.84 -9.86
C THR A 589 -18.59 12.45 -10.26
N GLY A 590 -18.92 13.60 -9.69
CA GLY A 590 -20.16 14.32 -9.97
C GLY A 590 -21.31 14.01 -9.01
N ASP A 591 -21.21 12.96 -8.18
CA ASP A 591 -22.25 12.64 -7.19
C ASP A 591 -22.42 13.81 -6.20
N ALA A 592 -23.66 14.23 -5.93
CA ALA A 592 -23.93 15.30 -4.99
C ALA A 592 -23.55 14.86 -3.56
N LEU A 593 -22.65 15.61 -2.91
CA LEU A 593 -22.19 15.33 -1.55
C LEU A 593 -23.00 16.13 -0.52
N LEU A 594 -23.10 17.44 -0.73
CA LEU A 594 -23.84 18.40 0.10
C LEU A 594 -24.59 19.38 -0.79
N THR A 595 -25.64 20.00 -0.27
CA THR A 595 -26.28 21.18 -0.86
C THR A 595 -26.07 22.38 0.05
N LEU A 596 -25.57 23.49 -0.49
CA LEU A 596 -25.40 24.76 0.23
C LEU A 596 -26.48 25.76 -0.16
N ARG A 597 -27.03 26.48 0.81
CA ARG A 597 -27.83 27.68 0.57
C ARG A 597 -26.94 28.91 0.66
N GLY A 598 -26.95 29.74 -0.40
CA GLY A 598 -26.19 31.00 -0.46
C GLY A 598 -26.61 32.03 0.59
#